data_AF-A0A2E5HVW3-F1
#
_entry.id   AF-A0A2E5HVW3-F1
#
_cell.length_a   1.000
_cell.length_b   1.000
_cell.length_c   1.000
_cell.angle_alpha   90.00
_cell.angle_beta   90.00
_cell.angle_gamma   90.00
#
_symmetry.space_group_name_H-M   'P 1'
#
loop_
_entity.id
_entity.type
_entity.pdbx_description
1 polymer ?
#
loop_
_entity_poly.entity_id
_entity_poly.type
_entity_poly.pdbx_seq_one_letter_code
_entity_poly.pdbx_strand_id
1 'polypeptide(L)'
;MTTTRITGILFIISAVTPLLFYLGLGPEGADIIDITMTEKLVTWIMLGLPIAFMMTLGTMKGGQGYEIAKAGFLIMLISLAVGIVADSFNAVGTAEMNANGDAVGTFGWSSMMIGLTLTGIGYFLHKSFPQWVSGLLVIVGVYGFIFLGFLGSNDDIPEAAELPMWLGFTAVLLLLGIFTLIGKKSE
;
A
#
# COMPACT_ATOMS: atom_id res chain seq x y z
N MET A 1 1.24 17.61 -18.50
CA MET A 1 1.18 16.16 -18.18
C MET A 1 -0.30 15.79 -18.04
N THR A 2 -0.79 14.68 -18.61
CA THR A 2 -2.21 14.32 -18.47
C THR A 2 -2.48 13.74 -17.07
N THR A 3 -3.72 13.87 -16.58
CA THR A 3 -4.17 13.32 -15.29
C THR A 3 -3.83 11.83 -15.16
N THR A 4 -4.04 11.05 -16.21
CA THR A 4 -3.67 9.62 -16.29
C THR A 4 -2.17 9.39 -16.10
N ARG A 5 -1.32 10.22 -16.72
CA ARG A 5 0.15 10.10 -16.54
C ARG A 5 0.57 10.38 -15.11
N ILE A 6 -0.04 11.38 -14.46
CA ILE A 6 0.22 11.68 -13.05
C ILE A 6 -0.17 10.49 -12.17
N THR A 7 -1.38 9.94 -12.35
CA THR A 7 -1.86 8.78 -11.59
C THR A 7 -0.92 7.58 -11.71
N GLY A 8 -0.48 7.24 -12.93
CA GLY A 8 0.42 6.11 -13.13
C GLY A 8 1.79 6.32 -12.49
N ILE A 9 2.34 7.54 -12.58
CA ILE A 9 3.61 7.90 -11.93
C ILE A 9 3.48 7.82 -10.40
N LEU A 10 2.38 8.29 -9.82
CA LEU A 10 2.15 8.23 -8.38
C LEU A 10 2.11 6.78 -7.87
N PHE A 11 1.42 5.87 -8.57
CA PHE A 11 1.49 4.45 -8.24
C PHE A 11 2.92 3.91 -8.23
N ILE A 12 3.71 4.22 -9.27
CA ILE A 12 5.10 3.73 -9.41
C ILE A 12 5.98 4.30 -8.30
N ILE A 13 5.95 5.61 -8.09
CA ILE A 13 6.78 6.27 -7.08
C ILE A 13 6.44 5.71 -5.69
N SER A 14 5.15 5.64 -5.33
CA SER A 14 4.76 5.12 -4.01
C SER A 14 5.08 3.63 -3.84
N ALA A 15 5.07 2.82 -4.92
CA ALA A 15 5.44 1.41 -4.84
C ALA A 15 6.93 1.19 -4.57
N VAL A 16 7.79 1.99 -5.21
CA VAL A 16 9.26 1.85 -5.12
C VAL A 16 9.83 2.53 -3.88
N THR A 17 9.14 3.56 -3.37
CA THR A 17 9.60 4.38 -2.25
C THR A 17 10.04 3.56 -1.03
N PRO A 18 9.25 2.62 -0.47
CA PRO A 18 9.69 1.80 0.65
C PRO A 18 11.01 1.08 0.37
N LEU A 19 11.14 0.45 -0.81
CA LEU A 19 12.37 -0.26 -1.17
C LEU A 19 13.57 0.68 -1.28
N LEU A 20 13.37 1.86 -1.86
CA LEU A 20 14.44 2.85 -2.03
C LEU A 20 14.95 3.38 -0.69
N PHE A 21 14.06 3.62 0.26
CA PHE A 21 14.42 4.22 1.54
C PHE A 21 14.79 3.18 2.59
N TYR A 22 14.04 2.11 2.81
CA TYR A 22 14.42 1.08 3.79
C TYR A 22 15.65 0.29 3.34
N LEU A 23 15.59 -0.32 2.16
CA LEU A 23 16.65 -1.22 1.68
C LEU A 23 17.79 -0.50 0.94
N GLY A 24 17.57 0.76 0.56
CA GLY A 24 18.56 1.57 -0.16
C GLY A 24 19.31 2.52 0.78
N LEU A 25 18.63 3.54 1.28
CA LEU A 25 19.27 4.66 1.98
C LEU A 25 19.30 4.52 3.51
N GLY A 26 18.34 3.80 4.09
CA GLY A 26 18.12 3.68 5.52
C GLY A 26 19.03 2.66 6.20
N PRO A 27 18.80 2.39 7.49
CA PRO A 27 19.68 1.56 8.31
C PRO A 27 19.80 0.10 7.83
N GLU A 28 18.79 -0.42 7.15
CA GLU A 28 18.81 -1.80 6.59
C GLU A 28 19.60 -1.90 5.28
N GLY A 29 19.88 -0.76 4.64
CA GLY A 29 20.59 -0.66 3.36
C GLY A 29 21.99 -0.08 3.52
N ALA A 30 22.20 1.10 2.94
CA ALA A 30 23.49 1.81 2.95
C ALA A 30 23.76 2.64 4.21
N ASP A 31 22.81 2.71 5.15
CA ASP A 31 22.92 3.45 6.42
C ASP A 31 23.34 4.93 6.22
N ILE A 32 22.75 5.59 5.22
CA ILE A 32 23.02 6.98 4.86
C ILE A 32 22.11 7.94 5.64
N ILE A 33 20.89 7.49 5.97
CA ILE A 33 19.91 8.23 6.76
C ILE A 33 19.41 7.36 7.91
N ASP A 34 19.07 7.99 9.04
CA ASP A 34 18.53 7.27 10.21
C ASP A 34 17.08 6.79 9.97
N ILE A 35 16.58 5.95 10.87
CA ILE A 35 15.22 5.40 10.78
C ILE A 35 14.16 6.49 10.84
N THR A 36 14.36 7.52 11.67
CA THR A 36 13.40 8.63 11.80
C THR A 36 13.25 9.41 10.48
N MET A 37 14.35 9.63 9.76
CA MET A 37 14.34 10.29 8.46
C MET A 37 13.79 9.37 7.37
N THR A 38 14.12 8.07 7.44
CA THR A 38 13.58 7.03 6.55
C THR A 38 12.05 7.04 6.61
N GLU A 39 11.47 6.95 7.80
CA GLU A 39 10.01 6.91 8.01
C GLU A 39 9.30 8.17 7.49
N LYS A 40 9.89 9.35 7.72
CA LYS A 40 9.34 10.63 7.22
C LYS A 40 9.29 10.66 5.70
N LEU A 41 10.40 10.30 5.04
CA LEU A 41 10.50 10.34 3.58
C LEU A 41 9.58 9.31 2.93
N VAL A 42 9.57 8.09 3.47
CA VAL A 42 8.65 7.02 3.03
C VAL A 42 7.22 7.51 3.15
N THR A 43 6.81 8.00 4.31
CA THR A 43 5.47 8.52 4.57
C THR A 43 5.08 9.60 3.56
N TRP A 44 5.86 10.67 3.43
CA TRP A 44 5.48 11.81 2.61
C TRP A 44 5.35 11.48 1.12
N ILE A 45 6.21 10.60 0.61
CA ILE A 45 6.18 10.18 -0.79
C ILE A 45 5.09 9.12 -1.02
N MET A 46 4.85 8.24 -0.05
CA MET A 46 3.76 7.26 -0.11
C MET A 46 2.36 7.88 -0.03
N LEU A 47 2.21 9.13 0.42
CA LEU A 47 0.95 9.87 0.27
C LEU A 47 0.53 10.04 -1.21
N GLY A 48 1.42 9.80 -2.17
CA GLY A 48 1.07 9.65 -3.58
C GLY A 48 0.10 8.49 -3.85
N LEU A 49 0.14 7.42 -3.04
CA LEU A 49 -0.68 6.22 -3.21
C LEU A 49 -2.17 6.49 -3.06
N PRO A 50 -2.68 7.06 -1.94
CA PRO A 50 -4.09 7.37 -1.84
C PRO A 50 -4.56 8.36 -2.91
N ILE A 51 -3.70 9.28 -3.35
CA ILE A 51 -4.01 10.18 -4.47
C ILE A 51 -4.19 9.37 -5.77
N ALA A 52 -3.31 8.41 -6.06
CA ALA A 52 -3.42 7.56 -7.24
C ALA A 52 -4.72 6.72 -7.26
N PHE A 53 -5.08 6.13 -6.12
CA PHE A 53 -6.35 5.41 -5.96
C PHE A 53 -7.56 6.33 -6.14
N MET A 54 -7.55 7.53 -5.53
CA MET A 54 -8.62 8.51 -5.66
C MET A 54 -8.81 8.96 -7.12
N MET A 55 -7.72 9.26 -7.83
CA MET A 55 -7.77 9.64 -9.24
C MET A 55 -8.32 8.50 -10.10
N THR A 56 -7.94 7.26 -9.79
CA THR A 56 -8.46 6.07 -10.48
C THR A 56 -9.98 5.92 -10.25
N LEU A 57 -10.45 6.09 -9.01
CA LEU A 57 -11.89 6.11 -8.71
C LEU A 57 -12.63 7.18 -9.51
N GLY A 58 -12.03 8.37 -9.67
CA GLY A 58 -12.59 9.45 -10.48
C GLY A 58 -12.80 9.13 -11.96
N THR A 59 -12.19 8.05 -12.46
CA THR A 59 -12.39 7.57 -13.85
C THR A 59 -13.47 6.50 -14.00
N MET A 60 -13.99 5.97 -12.89
CA MET A 60 -14.99 4.91 -12.90
C MET A 60 -16.40 5.48 -13.14
N LYS A 61 -17.20 4.82 -13.98
CA LYS A 61 -18.54 5.30 -14.39
C LYS A 61 -19.66 4.83 -13.44
N GLY A 62 -19.40 4.78 -12.13
CA GLY A 62 -20.36 4.33 -11.13
C GLY A 62 -20.62 2.81 -11.14
N GLY A 63 -21.70 2.39 -10.47
CA GLY A 63 -22.11 0.98 -10.35
C GLY A 63 -21.49 0.24 -9.16
N GLN A 64 -21.82 -1.04 -9.01
CA GLN A 64 -21.43 -1.83 -7.83
C GLN A 64 -19.91 -1.90 -7.63
N GLY A 65 -19.14 -2.07 -8.71
CA GLY A 65 -17.68 -2.08 -8.62
C GLY A 65 -17.09 -0.74 -8.16
N TYR A 66 -17.68 0.39 -8.56
CA TYR A 66 -17.28 1.71 -8.07
C TYR A 66 -17.59 1.88 -6.58
N GLU A 67 -18.80 1.53 -6.13
CA GLU A 67 -19.17 1.69 -4.72
C GLU A 67 -18.30 0.82 -3.80
N ILE A 68 -18.00 -0.42 -4.20
CA ILE A 68 -17.09 -1.29 -3.47
C ILE A 68 -15.66 -0.71 -3.46
N ALA A 69 -15.17 -0.24 -4.61
CA ALA A 69 -13.83 0.35 -4.70
C ALA A 69 -13.70 1.61 -3.84
N LYS A 70 -14.75 2.44 -3.81
CA LYS A 70 -14.83 3.66 -2.99
C LYS A 70 -14.81 3.34 -1.50
N ALA A 71 -15.57 2.33 -1.07
CA ALA A 71 -15.56 1.85 0.32
C ALA A 71 -14.18 1.30 0.72
N GLY A 72 -13.58 0.47 -0.15
CA GLY A 72 -12.22 -0.05 0.07
C GLY A 72 -11.17 1.06 0.18
N PHE A 73 -11.25 2.06 -0.69
CA PHE A 73 -10.35 3.22 -0.66
C PHE A 73 -10.48 4.03 0.64
N LEU A 74 -11.71 4.24 1.12
CA LEU A 74 -11.94 4.95 2.38
C LEU A 74 -11.30 4.22 3.57
N ILE A 75 -11.49 2.90 3.64
CA ILE A 75 -10.87 2.05 4.67
C ILE A 75 -9.34 2.17 4.56
N MET A 76 -8.79 1.95 3.37
CA MET A 76 -7.35 2.05 3.12
C MET A 76 -6.77 3.40 3.54
N LEU A 77 -7.43 4.52 3.23
CA LEU A 77 -6.96 5.86 3.58
C LEU A 77 -6.92 6.11 5.09
N ILE A 78 -7.99 5.72 5.80
CA ILE A 78 -8.05 5.88 7.26
C ILE A 78 -7.00 4.98 7.93
N SER A 79 -6.89 3.74 7.46
CA SER A 79 -5.95 2.76 8.00
C SER A 79 -4.49 3.10 7.71
N LEU A 80 -4.18 3.69 6.55
CA LEU A 80 -2.85 4.21 6.24
C LEU A 80 -2.41 5.28 7.26
N ALA A 81 -3.31 6.17 7.67
CA ALA A 81 -3.00 7.17 8.69
C ALA A 81 -2.68 6.53 10.05
N VAL A 82 -3.37 5.45 10.41
CA VAL A 82 -3.08 4.66 11.63
C VAL A 82 -1.70 4.01 11.53
N GLY A 83 -1.38 3.40 10.38
CA GLY A 83 -0.07 2.81 10.11
C GLY A 83 1.08 3.81 10.22
N ILE A 84 0.93 5.00 9.62
CA ILE A 84 1.94 6.08 9.73
C ILE A 84 2.20 6.49 11.18
N VAL A 85 1.15 6.50 12.02
CA VAL A 85 1.30 6.79 13.45
C VAL A 85 2.06 5.66 14.15
N ALA A 86 1.78 4.40 13.83
CA ALA A 86 2.52 3.26 14.35
C ALA A 86 4.01 3.33 14.01
N ASP A 87 4.33 3.59 12.74
CA ASP A 87 5.72 3.70 12.28
C ASP A 87 6.43 4.88 12.96
N SER A 88 5.71 5.96 13.27
CA SER A 88 6.26 7.08 14.04
C SER A 88 6.62 6.72 15.49
N PHE A 89 5.91 5.77 16.11
CA PHE A 89 6.31 5.22 17.41
C PHE A 89 7.55 4.34 17.26
N ASN A 90 7.56 3.44 16.28
CA ASN A 90 8.68 2.53 16.02
C ASN A 90 9.98 3.29 15.67
N ALA A 91 9.86 4.43 14.99
CA ALA A 91 10.99 5.31 14.66
C ALA A 91 11.75 5.86 15.88
N VAL A 92 11.12 5.90 17.06
CA VAL A 92 11.75 6.37 18.30
C VAL A 92 12.77 5.35 18.81
N GLY A 93 12.58 4.07 18.51
CA GLY A 93 13.57 3.01 18.76
C GLY A 93 13.74 2.60 20.22
N THR A 94 12.85 3.01 21.13
CA THR A 94 12.83 2.47 22.51
C THR A 94 11.90 1.26 22.56
N ALA A 95 12.22 0.27 23.40
CA ALA A 95 11.41 -0.95 23.51
C ALA A 95 9.94 -0.69 23.83
N GLU A 96 9.65 0.30 24.69
CA GLU A 96 8.28 0.69 25.03
C GLU A 96 7.55 1.34 23.84
N MET A 97 8.21 2.23 23.10
CA MET A 97 7.60 2.87 21.94
C MET A 97 7.39 1.88 20.81
N ASN A 98 8.33 0.97 20.58
CA ASN A 98 8.20 -0.09 19.59
C ASN A 98 7.00 -1.01 19.90
N ALA A 99 6.86 -1.45 21.16
CA ALA A 99 5.71 -2.27 21.55
C ALA A 99 4.36 -1.56 21.32
N ASN A 100 4.29 -0.25 21.57
CA ASN A 100 3.11 0.55 21.28
C ASN A 100 2.87 0.69 19.78
N GLY A 101 3.93 0.93 19.00
CA GLY A 101 3.86 1.04 17.56
C GLY A 101 3.39 -0.27 16.92
N ASP A 102 3.95 -1.42 17.30
CA ASP A 102 3.57 -2.73 16.77
C ASP A 102 2.10 -3.07 17.05
N ALA A 103 1.61 -2.76 18.25
CA ALA A 103 0.20 -2.95 18.61
C ALA A 103 -0.74 -2.10 17.76
N VAL A 104 -0.40 -0.83 17.50
CA VAL A 104 -1.18 0.07 16.63
C VAL A 104 -1.04 -0.34 15.16
N GLY A 105 0.15 -0.68 14.71
CA GLY A 105 0.52 -1.04 13.34
C GLY A 105 -0.19 -2.31 12.89
N THR A 106 -0.25 -3.33 13.76
CA THR A 106 -1.04 -4.54 13.53
C THR A 106 -2.48 -4.22 13.13
N PHE A 107 -3.13 -3.27 13.81
CA PHE A 107 -4.48 -2.84 13.48
C PHE A 107 -4.54 -1.99 12.20
N GLY A 108 -3.64 -1.00 12.08
CA GLY A 108 -3.59 -0.07 10.94
C GLY A 108 -3.29 -0.79 9.62
N TRP A 109 -2.16 -1.48 9.55
CA TRP A 109 -1.69 -2.11 8.31
C TRP A 109 -2.58 -3.27 7.86
N SER A 110 -3.05 -4.12 8.79
CA SER A 110 -4.00 -5.19 8.43
C SER A 110 -5.33 -4.63 7.90
N SER A 111 -5.86 -3.56 8.50
CA SER A 111 -7.07 -2.89 8.01
C SER A 111 -6.85 -2.22 6.65
N MET A 112 -5.64 -1.69 6.39
CA MET A 112 -5.28 -1.18 5.07
C MET A 112 -5.36 -2.29 4.01
N MET A 113 -4.91 -3.51 4.35
CA MET A 113 -4.98 -4.68 3.47
C MET A 113 -6.42 -5.13 3.18
N ILE A 114 -7.35 -4.97 4.13
CA ILE A 114 -8.79 -5.11 3.85
C ILE A 114 -9.25 -4.06 2.83
N GLY A 115 -8.86 -2.80 3.03
CA GLY A 115 -9.18 -1.71 2.11
C GLY A 115 -8.70 -2.01 0.69
N LEU A 116 -7.45 -2.46 0.54
CA LEU A 116 -6.87 -2.89 -0.74
C LEU A 116 -7.64 -4.05 -1.37
N THR A 117 -8.03 -5.04 -0.57
CA THR A 117 -8.82 -6.18 -1.02
C THR A 117 -10.14 -5.73 -1.63
N LEU A 118 -10.88 -4.88 -0.92
CA LEU A 118 -12.15 -4.34 -1.40
C LEU A 118 -11.95 -3.46 -2.65
N THR A 119 -10.91 -2.63 -2.68
CA THR A 119 -10.56 -1.87 -3.88
C THR A 119 -10.26 -2.77 -5.08
N GLY A 120 -9.53 -3.87 -4.88
CA GLY A 120 -9.28 -4.89 -5.90
C GLY A 120 -10.54 -5.56 -6.41
N ILE A 121 -11.46 -5.96 -5.52
CA ILE A 121 -12.78 -6.50 -5.90
C ILE A 121 -13.55 -5.49 -6.74
N GLY A 122 -13.58 -4.22 -6.30
CA GLY A 122 -14.24 -3.15 -7.03
C GLY A 122 -13.66 -2.94 -8.44
N TYR A 123 -12.33 -2.94 -8.58
CA TYR A 123 -11.65 -2.86 -9.87
C TYR A 123 -11.90 -4.08 -10.76
N PHE A 124 -11.99 -5.28 -10.17
CA PHE A 124 -12.29 -6.51 -10.88
C PHE A 124 -13.71 -6.47 -11.48
N LEU A 125 -14.70 -6.04 -10.68
CA LEU A 125 -16.10 -5.95 -11.10
C LEU A 125 -16.33 -4.84 -12.12
N HIS A 126 -15.73 -3.66 -11.92
CA HIS A 126 -15.86 -2.53 -12.83
C HIS A 126 -15.00 -2.67 -14.10
N LYS A 127 -14.02 -3.59 -14.11
CA LYS A 127 -13.03 -3.77 -15.19
C LYS A 127 -12.18 -2.51 -15.43
N SER A 128 -11.79 -1.83 -14.35
CA SER A 128 -10.92 -0.63 -14.41
C SER A 128 -9.50 -0.96 -14.90
N PHE A 129 -9.05 -2.19 -14.65
CA PHE A 129 -7.77 -2.74 -15.04
C PHE A 129 -7.96 -4.13 -15.67
N PRO A 130 -6.94 -4.72 -16.31
CA PRO A 130 -6.96 -6.14 -16.64
C PRO A 130 -7.34 -6.95 -15.40
N GLN A 131 -8.34 -7.81 -15.54
CA GLN A 131 -8.95 -8.47 -14.39
C GLN A 131 -7.96 -9.28 -13.54
N TRP A 132 -6.91 -9.82 -14.16
CA TRP A 132 -5.85 -10.53 -13.44
C TRP A 132 -5.04 -9.61 -12.52
N VAL A 133 -4.80 -8.35 -12.89
CA VAL A 133 -4.12 -7.36 -12.02
C VAL A 133 -5.01 -7.02 -10.84
N SER A 134 -6.31 -6.78 -11.08
CA SER A 134 -7.28 -6.58 -10.00
C SER A 134 -7.37 -7.79 -9.08
N GLY A 135 -7.32 -9.01 -9.64
CA GLY A 135 -7.29 -10.25 -8.89
C GLY A 135 -6.03 -10.40 -8.03
N LEU A 136 -4.86 -10.02 -8.53
CA LEU A 136 -3.63 -9.99 -7.73
C LEU A 136 -3.73 -9.01 -6.56
N LEU A 137 -4.35 -7.84 -6.77
CA LEU A 137 -4.58 -6.87 -5.68
C LEU A 137 -5.45 -7.47 -4.57
N VAL A 138 -6.46 -8.26 -4.93
CA VAL A 138 -7.29 -9.02 -3.96
C VAL A 138 -6.45 -10.05 -3.22
N ILE A 139 -5.67 -10.86 -3.93
CA ILE A 139 -4.85 -11.92 -3.32
C ILE A 139 -3.85 -11.33 -2.34
N VAL A 140 -3.11 -10.29 -2.74
CA VAL A 140 -2.13 -9.62 -1.88
C VAL A 140 -2.81 -8.98 -0.67
N GLY A 141 -3.95 -8.31 -0.85
CA GLY A 141 -4.69 -7.74 0.28
C GLY A 141 -5.20 -8.79 1.25
N VAL A 142 -5.74 -9.92 0.76
CA VAL A 142 -6.21 -11.01 1.64
C VAL A 142 -5.04 -11.63 2.39
N TYR A 143 -3.95 -11.94 1.70
CA TYR A 143 -2.76 -12.50 2.31
C TYR A 143 -2.19 -11.56 3.37
N GLY A 144 -2.06 -10.27 3.04
CA GLY A 144 -1.52 -9.29 3.97
C GLY A 144 -2.41 -9.05 5.18
N PHE A 145 -3.73 -9.07 5.01
CA PHE A 145 -4.65 -9.00 6.14
C PHE A 145 -4.51 -10.21 7.06
N ILE A 146 -4.47 -11.42 6.51
CA ILE A 146 -4.31 -12.64 7.31
C ILE A 146 -2.96 -12.63 8.03
N PHE A 147 -1.90 -12.25 7.32
CA PHE A 147 -0.56 -12.21 7.88
C PHE A 147 -0.47 -11.20 9.01
N LEU A 148 -0.70 -9.92 8.73
CA LEU A 148 -0.55 -8.85 9.72
C LEU A 148 -1.58 -8.96 10.85
N GLY A 149 -2.82 -9.35 10.55
CA GLY A 149 -3.89 -9.36 11.54
C GLY A 149 -3.88 -10.53 12.50
N PHE A 150 -3.21 -11.64 12.15
CA PHE A 150 -3.30 -12.88 12.93
C PHE A 150 -1.98 -13.64 13.09
N LEU A 151 -1.07 -13.54 12.12
CA LEU A 151 0.13 -14.38 12.06
C LEU A 151 1.40 -13.62 12.44
N GLY A 152 1.48 -12.33 12.17
CA GLY A 152 2.71 -11.54 12.33
C GLY A 152 3.19 -11.39 13.78
N SER A 153 2.30 -11.60 14.76
CA SER A 153 2.63 -11.59 16.19
C SER A 153 2.92 -12.98 16.77
N ASN A 154 3.01 -14.01 15.93
CA ASN A 154 3.33 -15.37 16.36
C ASN A 154 4.84 -15.63 16.22
N ASP A 155 5.52 -15.85 17.36
CA ASP A 155 6.96 -16.13 17.42
C ASP A 155 7.40 -17.37 16.63
N ASP A 156 6.47 -18.30 16.34
CA ASP A 156 6.75 -19.50 15.52
C ASP A 156 6.81 -19.17 14.01
N ILE A 157 6.43 -17.96 13.61
CA ILE A 157 6.41 -17.52 12.21
C ILE A 157 7.62 -16.63 11.97
N PRO A 158 8.54 -16.99 11.05
CA PRO A 158 9.70 -16.17 10.75
C PRO A 158 9.27 -14.78 10.26
N GLU A 159 9.93 -13.74 10.75
CA GLU A 159 9.76 -12.35 10.28
C GLU A 159 9.92 -12.22 8.76
N ALA A 160 10.79 -13.04 8.15
CA ALA A 160 10.96 -13.13 6.71
C ALA A 160 9.67 -13.53 5.93
N ALA A 161 8.67 -14.09 6.60
CA ALA A 161 7.36 -14.39 6.01
C ALA A 161 6.54 -13.12 5.71
N GLU A 162 6.95 -11.95 6.23
CA GLU A 162 6.35 -10.66 5.90
C GLU A 162 6.79 -10.15 4.51
N LEU A 163 8.00 -10.48 4.07
CA LEU A 163 8.57 -10.00 2.81
C LEU A 163 7.72 -10.32 1.56
N PRO A 164 7.17 -11.54 1.39
CA PRO A 164 6.30 -11.83 0.26
C PRO A 164 5.07 -10.91 0.17
N MET A 165 4.52 -10.47 1.30
CA MET A 165 3.38 -9.54 1.32
C MET A 165 3.79 -8.19 0.74
N TRP A 166 4.86 -7.58 1.27
CA TRP A 166 5.30 -6.25 0.85
C TRP A 166 5.83 -6.25 -0.59
N LEU A 167 6.57 -7.28 -0.99
CA LEU A 167 7.02 -7.42 -2.39
C LEU A 167 5.83 -7.62 -3.33
N GLY A 168 4.83 -8.41 -2.93
CA GLY A 168 3.59 -8.58 -3.67
C GLY A 168 2.82 -7.27 -3.81
N PHE A 169 2.71 -6.50 -2.71
CA PHE A 169 2.11 -5.17 -2.69
C PHE A 169 2.82 -4.22 -3.65
N THR A 170 4.14 -4.08 -3.54
CA THR A 170 4.95 -3.27 -4.45
C THR A 170 4.76 -3.70 -5.92
N ALA A 171 4.83 -5.00 -6.20
CA ALA A 171 4.68 -5.51 -7.56
C ALA A 171 3.31 -5.19 -8.16
N VAL A 172 2.23 -5.37 -7.39
CA VAL A 172 0.87 -5.04 -7.85
C VAL A 172 0.71 -3.54 -8.07
N LEU A 173 1.23 -2.68 -7.18
CA LEU A 173 1.17 -1.23 -7.37
C LEU A 173 1.95 -0.78 -8.60
N LEU A 174 3.12 -1.37 -8.87
CA LEU A 174 3.86 -1.13 -10.11
C LEU A 174 3.02 -1.51 -11.33
N LEU A 175 2.36 -2.67 -11.32
CA LEU A 175 1.47 -3.09 -12.40
C LEU A 175 0.31 -2.11 -12.60
N LEU A 176 -0.35 -1.66 -11.53
CA LEU A 176 -1.39 -0.64 -11.61
C LEU A 176 -0.86 0.62 -12.29
N GLY A 177 0.30 1.12 -11.84
CA GLY A 177 0.94 2.29 -12.43
C GLY A 177 1.25 2.11 -13.92
N ILE A 178 1.87 0.98 -14.29
CA ILE A 178 2.19 0.64 -15.69
C ILE A 178 0.91 0.59 -16.54
N PHE A 179 -0.12 -0.12 -16.11
CA PHE A 179 -1.38 -0.21 -16.85
C PHE A 179 -2.14 1.10 -16.90
N THR A 180 -2.00 1.98 -15.90
CA THR A 180 -2.50 3.35 -15.99
C THR A 180 -1.75 4.16 -17.05
N LEU A 181 -0.42 4.03 -17.15
CA LEU A 181 0.38 4.75 -18.15
C LEU A 181 0.12 4.26 -19.59
N ILE A 182 -0.09 2.97 -19.76
CA ILE A 182 -0.40 2.33 -21.05
C ILE A 182 -1.89 2.51 -21.40
N GLY A 183 -2.75 2.67 -20.39
CA GLY A 183 -4.21 2.68 -20.48
C GLY A 183 -4.80 3.96 -21.08
N LYS A 184 -5.47 3.77 -22.24
CA LYS A 184 -6.23 4.69 -23.09
C LYS A 184 -5.43 5.75 -23.88
N LYS A 185 -4.96 5.33 -25.06
CA LYS A 185 -5.43 5.99 -26.31
C LYS A 185 -6.85 5.50 -26.57
N SER A 186 -7.85 6.26 -26.14
CA SER A 186 -9.19 6.13 -26.74
C SER A 186 -9.33 7.29 -27.71
N GLU A 187 -9.09 6.98 -28.99
CA GLU A 187 -9.68 7.74 -30.10
C GLU A 187 -11.21 7.60 -30.06
#